data_AF-A0AAU9ML87-F1
#
_entry.id   AF-A0AAU9ML87-F1
#
_cell.length_a   1.000
_cell.length_b   1.000
_cell.length_c   1.000
_cell.angle_alpha   90.00
_cell.angle_beta   90.00
_cell.angle_gamma   90.00
#
_symmetry.space_group_name_H-M   'P 1'
#
loop_
_entity.id
_entity.type
_entity.pdbx_description
1 polymer ?
#
loop_
_entity_poly.entity_id
_entity_poly.type
_entity_poly.pdbx_seq_one_letter_code
_entity_poly.pdbx_strand_id
1 'polypeptide(L)'
;MCGLITNVNDVKLLKRHKIIDGDLCEDEVPKFCIGMRTSTQTVKRRKKSELQEKIVEDNRVYKSRRRMLYVRMRKVSYWLLVVLRAISIFAGASLKILAFIISLATVFLLTSQAYCEAYGCAKTKVSLLTFST
;
A
#
# COMPACT_ATOMS: atom_id res chain seq x y z
N MET A 1 11.19 16.87 -23.29
CA MET A 1 12.61 16.62 -23.62
C MET A 1 13.43 17.90 -23.75
N CYS A 2 12.99 18.95 -24.46
CA CYS A 2 13.68 20.25 -24.57
C CYS A 2 13.98 21.01 -23.25
N GLY A 3 13.62 20.47 -22.08
CA GLY A 3 14.02 21.03 -20.78
C GLY A 3 15.48 20.76 -20.43
N LEU A 4 16.08 19.73 -21.03
CA LEU A 4 17.46 19.28 -20.79
C LEU A 4 18.44 19.77 -21.87
N ILE A 5 17.93 20.34 -22.97
CA ILE A 5 18.73 20.76 -24.12
C ILE A 5 18.81 22.29 -24.07
N THR A 6 19.94 22.80 -23.60
CA THR A 6 20.19 24.24 -23.45
C THR A 6 21.30 24.75 -24.34
N ASN A 7 22.23 23.87 -24.71
CA ASN A 7 23.38 24.21 -25.54
C ASN A 7 23.72 23.08 -26.52
N VAL A 8 24.57 23.38 -27.51
CA VAL A 8 25.02 22.41 -28.54
C VAL A 8 25.74 21.21 -27.90
N ASN A 9 26.46 21.43 -26.81
CA ASN A 9 27.15 20.36 -26.07
C ASN A 9 26.18 19.34 -25.48
N ASP A 10 24.99 19.77 -25.04
CA ASP A 10 23.97 18.86 -24.52
C ASP A 10 23.48 17.94 -25.64
N VAL A 11 23.28 18.49 -26.84
CA VAL A 11 22.85 17.72 -28.02
C VAL A 11 23.91 16.72 -28.45
N LYS A 12 25.18 17.13 -28.48
CA LYS A 12 26.31 16.22 -28.77
C LYS A 12 26.37 15.05 -27.79
N LEU A 13 26.19 15.33 -26.51
CA LEU A 13 26.23 14.31 -25.46
C LEU A 13 25.02 13.36 -25.58
N LEU A 14 23.84 13.90 -25.84
CA LEU A 14 22.61 13.13 -26.02
C LEU A 14 22.60 12.28 -27.29
N LYS A 15 23.18 12.78 -28.41
CA LYS A 15 23.41 11.99 -29.63
C LYS A 15 24.44 10.88 -29.41
N ARG A 16 25.55 11.17 -28.71
CA ARG A 16 26.57 10.16 -28.37
C ARG A 16 25.99 9.00 -27.56
N HIS A 17 25.10 9.30 -26.61
CA HIS A 17 24.41 8.29 -25.82
C HIS A 17 23.19 7.65 -26.52
N LYS A 18 22.94 7.97 -27.80
CA LYS A 18 21.79 7.50 -28.59
C LYS A 18 20.44 7.76 -27.90
N ILE A 19 20.36 8.82 -27.11
CA ILE A 19 19.12 9.24 -26.41
C ILE A 19 18.22 10.04 -27.36
N ILE A 20 18.84 10.79 -28.27
CA ILE A 20 18.16 11.57 -29.29
C ILE A 20 18.77 11.17 -30.63
N ASP A 21 17.91 10.79 -31.57
CA ASP A 21 18.27 10.56 -32.95
C ASP A 21 17.41 11.48 -33.83
N GLY A 22 17.99 12.05 -34.87
CA GLY A 22 17.29 13.00 -35.72
C GLY A 22 18.17 13.79 -36.67
N ASP A 23 17.55 14.15 -37.80
CA ASP A 23 18.17 14.80 -38.96
C ASP A 23 18.56 16.26 -38.73
N LEU A 24 18.12 16.86 -37.63
CA LEU A 24 18.47 18.25 -37.32
C LEU A 24 19.94 18.38 -36.92
N CYS A 25 20.58 19.42 -37.44
CA CYS A 25 21.95 19.80 -37.10
C CYS A 25 22.06 20.17 -35.61
N GLU A 26 23.21 19.87 -35.01
CA GLU A 26 23.43 19.99 -33.56
C GLU A 26 23.27 21.41 -33.03
N ASP A 27 23.44 22.42 -33.88
CA ASP A 27 23.28 23.83 -33.58
C ASP A 27 21.83 24.35 -33.77
N GLU A 28 21.01 23.62 -34.53
CA GLU A 28 19.60 23.94 -34.75
C GLU A 28 18.67 23.35 -33.69
N VAL A 29 18.97 22.13 -33.21
CA VAL A 29 18.22 21.48 -32.12
C VAL A 29 18.07 22.36 -30.86
N PRO A 30 19.12 23.01 -30.32
CA PRO A 30 18.96 23.87 -29.15
C PRO A 30 18.17 25.13 -29.49
N LYS A 31 18.35 25.74 -30.68
CA LYS A 31 17.58 26.91 -31.11
C LYS A 31 16.09 26.58 -31.22
N PHE A 32 15.75 25.43 -31.79
CA PHE A 32 14.37 24.93 -31.90
C PHE A 32 13.76 24.70 -30.51
N CYS A 33 14.48 24.00 -29.62
CA CYS A 33 14.03 23.74 -28.25
C CYS A 33 13.85 25.04 -27.44
N ILE A 34 14.76 26.01 -27.58
CA ILE A 34 14.66 27.32 -26.95
C ILE A 34 13.46 28.09 -27.52
N GLY A 35 13.27 28.13 -28.84
CA GLY A 35 12.14 28.79 -29.50
C GLY A 35 10.79 28.20 -29.08
N MET A 36 10.71 26.87 -28.97
CA MET A 36 9.49 26.20 -28.49
C MET A 36 9.22 26.52 -27.01
N ARG A 37 10.28 26.63 -26.19
CA ARG A 37 10.20 26.98 -24.76
C ARG A 37 9.77 28.43 -24.55
N THR A 38 10.27 29.37 -25.35
CA THR A 38 9.87 30.78 -25.27
C THR A 38 8.43 30.97 -25.75
N SER A 39 8.00 30.26 -26.80
CA SER A 39 6.61 30.23 -27.28
C SER A 39 5.64 29.69 -26.22
N THR A 40 5.98 28.59 -25.56
CA THR A 40 5.14 28.05 -24.47
C THR A 40 5.16 28.93 -23.22
N GLN A 41 6.26 29.64 -22.94
CA GLN A 41 6.30 30.63 -21.85
C GLN A 41 5.49 31.89 -22.16
N THR A 42 5.47 32.37 -23.40
CA THR A 42 4.63 33.52 -23.79
C THR A 42 3.14 33.16 -23.75
N VAL A 43 2.76 31.93 -24.10
CA VAL A 43 1.40 31.40 -23.85
C VAL A 43 1.08 31.36 -22.35
N LYS A 44 2.04 30.99 -21.48
CA LYS A 44 1.87 31.04 -20.01
C LYS A 44 1.83 32.46 -19.43
N ARG A 45 2.42 33.45 -20.10
CA ARG A 45 2.45 34.87 -19.67
C ARG A 45 1.24 35.68 -20.15
N ARG A 46 0.57 35.27 -21.23
CA ARG A 46 -0.75 35.83 -21.59
C ARG A 46 -1.76 35.45 -20.50
N LYS A 47 -2.74 36.34 -20.23
CA LYS A 47 -3.84 36.12 -19.25
C LYS A 47 -4.25 34.66 -19.28
N LYS A 48 -4.21 33.98 -18.12
CA LYS A 48 -4.71 32.61 -17.98
C LYS A 48 -6.09 32.57 -18.63
N SER A 49 -6.30 31.65 -19.56
CA SER A 49 -7.63 31.46 -20.10
C SER A 49 -8.56 31.05 -18.96
N GLU A 50 -9.84 31.43 -19.04
CA GLU A 50 -10.85 31.08 -18.03
C GLU A 50 -10.86 29.56 -17.75
N LEU A 51 -10.55 28.76 -18.78
CA LEU A 51 -10.40 27.31 -18.68
C LEU A 51 -9.22 26.90 -17.78
N GLN A 52 -8.06 27.54 -17.91
CA GLN A 52 -6.91 27.25 -17.05
C GLN A 52 -7.16 27.66 -15.61
N GLU A 53 -7.91 28.74 -15.39
CA GLU A 53 -8.26 29.20 -14.06
C GLU A 53 -9.20 28.21 -13.35
N LYS A 54 -10.24 27.73 -14.05
CA LYS A 54 -11.12 26.66 -13.55
C LYS A 54 -10.38 25.36 -13.26
N ILE A 55 -9.44 24.96 -14.12
CA ILE A 55 -8.62 23.75 -13.89
C ILE A 55 -7.75 23.89 -12.62
N VAL A 56 -7.17 25.07 -12.39
CA VAL A 56 -6.35 25.33 -11.20
C VAL A 56 -7.21 25.29 -9.93
N GLU A 57 -8.40 25.87 -9.98
CA GLU A 57 -9.34 25.88 -8.86
C GLU A 57 -9.85 24.47 -8.53
N ASP A 58 -10.27 23.71 -9.53
CA ASP A 58 -10.75 22.35 -9.33
C ASP A 58 -9.63 21.44 -8.77
N ASN A 59 -8.41 21.56 -9.32
CA ASN A 59 -7.26 20.84 -8.79
C ASN A 59 -6.91 21.24 -7.34
N ARG A 60 -7.14 22.51 -6.95
CA ARG A 60 -6.97 22.97 -5.57
C ARG A 60 -7.96 22.30 -4.63
N VAL A 61 -9.24 22.20 -5.03
CA VAL A 61 -10.30 21.51 -4.27
C VAL A 61 -10.03 20.02 -4.16
N TYR A 62 -9.61 19.37 -5.25
CA TYR A 62 -9.25 17.96 -5.23
C TYR A 62 -8.04 17.69 -4.32
N LYS A 63 -6.99 18.54 -4.39
CA LYS A 63 -5.79 18.37 -3.57
C LYS A 63 -6.05 18.61 -2.08
N SER A 64 -6.95 19.54 -1.72
CA SER A 64 -7.35 19.77 -0.33
C SER A 64 -8.20 18.62 0.20
N ARG A 65 -9.19 18.16 -0.57
CA ARG A 65 -10.07 17.03 -0.21
C ARG A 65 -9.28 15.74 -0.05
N ARG A 66 -8.34 15.45 -0.96
CA ARG A 66 -7.43 14.29 -0.88
C ARG A 66 -6.51 14.36 0.34
N ARG A 67 -6.01 15.55 0.70
CA ARG A 67 -5.21 15.74 1.94
C ARG A 67 -6.03 15.45 3.19
N MET A 68 -7.27 15.93 3.26
CA MET A 68 -8.17 15.65 4.38
C MET A 68 -8.47 14.15 4.52
N LEU A 69 -8.75 13.49 3.40
CA LEU A 69 -9.03 12.05 3.38
C LEU A 69 -7.81 11.24 3.85
N TYR A 70 -6.61 11.61 3.41
CA TYR A 70 -5.37 10.98 3.84
C TYR A 70 -5.13 11.14 5.36
N VAL A 71 -5.33 12.34 5.90
CA VAL A 71 -5.20 12.59 7.34
C VAL A 71 -6.23 11.78 8.14
N ARG A 72 -7.47 11.68 7.64
CA ARG A 72 -8.53 10.88 8.27
C ARG A 72 -8.19 9.39 8.28
N MET A 73 -7.72 8.85 7.15
CA MET A 73 -7.29 7.46 7.03
C MET A 73 -6.09 7.14 7.92
N ARG A 74 -5.14 8.08 8.06
CA ARG A 74 -4.00 7.93 8.98
C ARG A 74 -4.44 7.82 10.44
N LYS A 75 -5.47 8.58 10.84
CA LYS A 75 -6.02 8.52 12.20
C LYS A 75 -6.75 7.20 12.46
N VAL A 76 -7.54 6.73 11.48
CA VAL A 76 -8.28 5.45 11.57
C VAL A 76 -7.32 4.26 11.63
N SER A 77 -6.30 4.23 10.77
CA SER A 77 -5.30 3.15 10.78
C SER A 77 -4.51 3.08 12.08
N TYR A 78 -4.14 4.22 12.68
CA TYR A 78 -3.50 4.24 13.99
C TYR A 78 -4.41 3.68 15.08
N TRP A 79 -5.70 4.07 15.09
CA TRP A 79 -6.69 3.54 16.03
C TRP A 79 -6.87 2.03 15.88
N LEU A 80 -6.98 1.55 14.63
CA LEU A 80 -7.11 0.13 14.32
C LEU A 80 -5.91 -0.68 14.83
N LEU A 81 -4.68 -0.17 14.66
CA LEU A 81 -3.46 -0.82 15.15
C LEU A 81 -3.42 -0.92 16.68
N VAL A 82 -3.87 0.11 17.40
CA VAL A 82 -3.95 0.08 18.87
C VAL A 82 -4.94 -0.99 19.33
N VAL A 83 -6.11 -1.05 18.70
CA VAL A 83 -7.14 -2.06 19.01
C VAL A 83 -6.65 -3.47 18.68
N LEU A 84 -6.05 -3.69 17.52
CA LEU A 84 -5.47 -4.99 17.12
C LEU A 84 -4.35 -5.44 18.08
N ARG A 85 -3.54 -4.50 18.57
CA ARG A 85 -2.49 -4.79 19.54
C ARG A 85 -3.07 -5.18 20.90
N ALA A 86 -4.14 -4.52 21.34
CA ALA A 86 -4.85 -4.90 22.56
C ALA A 86 -5.51 -6.29 22.43
N ILE A 87 -6.14 -6.58 21.29
CA ILE A 87 -6.78 -7.87 21.01
C ILE A 87 -5.73 -8.99 20.93
N SER A 88 -4.58 -8.77 20.30
CA SER A 88 -3.53 -9.80 20.21
C SER A 88 -2.88 -10.14 21.55
N ILE A 89 -2.73 -9.15 22.44
CA ILE A 89 -2.29 -9.40 23.83
C ILE A 89 -3.34 -10.24 24.58
N PHE A 90 -4.63 -9.95 24.38
CA PHE A 90 -5.72 -10.70 25.01
C PHE A 90 -5.89 -12.11 24.43
N ALA A 91 -5.78 -12.25 23.09
CA ALA A 91 -5.86 -13.52 22.38
C ALA A 91 -4.70 -14.46 22.72
N GLY A 92 -3.49 -13.92 22.93
CA GLY A 92 -2.36 -14.69 23.42
C GLY A 92 -2.56 -15.26 24.83
N ALA A 93 -3.34 -14.58 25.67
CA ALA A 93 -3.69 -15.06 27.01
C ALA A 93 -4.85 -16.07 26.97
N SER A 94 -5.87 -15.86 26.13
CA SER A 94 -7.00 -16.78 26.02
C SER A 94 -6.64 -18.14 25.39
N LEU A 95 -5.66 -18.19 24.49
CA LEU A 95 -5.17 -19.45 23.93
C LEU A 95 -4.48 -20.34 24.99
N LYS A 96 -3.80 -19.73 25.97
CA LYS A 96 -3.21 -20.45 27.12
C LYS A 96 -4.28 -21.03 28.03
N ILE A 97 -5.36 -20.29 28.26
CA ILE A 97 -6.51 -20.77 29.05
C ILE A 97 -7.20 -21.93 28.35
N LEU A 98 -7.40 -21.84 27.03
CA LEU A 98 -7.99 -22.92 26.23
C LEU A 98 -7.11 -24.19 26.25
N ALA A 99 -5.79 -24.05 26.10
CA ALA A 99 -4.86 -25.17 26.19
C ALA A 99 -4.86 -25.84 27.57
N PHE A 100 -4.98 -25.04 28.65
CA PHE A 100 -5.08 -25.55 30.02
C PHE A 100 -6.37 -26.35 30.23
N ILE A 101 -7.51 -25.87 29.72
CA ILE A 101 -8.80 -26.59 29.80
C ILE A 101 -8.73 -27.91 29.01
N ILE A 102 -8.13 -27.91 27.81
CA ILE A 102 -7.95 -29.13 27.00
C ILE A 102 -7.05 -30.13 27.75
N SER A 103 -5.97 -29.67 28.37
CA SER A 103 -5.09 -30.52 29.18
C SER A 103 -5.84 -31.17 30.35
N LEU A 104 -6.62 -30.41 31.12
CA LEU A 104 -7.44 -30.97 32.19
C LEU A 104 -8.49 -31.97 31.69
N ALA A 105 -9.15 -31.67 30.57
CA ALA A 105 -10.13 -32.58 29.96
C ALA A 105 -9.49 -33.91 29.52
N THR A 106 -8.27 -33.87 28.95
CA THR A 106 -7.56 -35.09 28.54
C THR A 106 -7.18 -35.98 29.71
N VAL A 107 -6.72 -35.40 30.84
CA VAL A 107 -6.41 -36.16 32.06
C VAL A 107 -7.67 -36.81 32.61
N PHE A 108 -8.79 -36.07 32.63
CA PHE A 108 -10.07 -36.60 33.11
C PHE A 108 -10.59 -37.75 32.24
N LEU A 109 -10.48 -37.63 30.91
CA LEU A 109 -10.88 -38.68 29.97
C LEU A 109 -10.00 -39.94 30.08
N LEU A 110 -8.68 -39.79 30.25
CA LEU A 110 -7.79 -40.94 30.45
C LEU A 110 -8.06 -41.64 31.78
N THR A 111 -8.32 -40.87 32.83
CA THR A 111 -8.65 -41.41 34.15
C THR A 111 -9.99 -42.14 34.12
N SER A 112 -11.00 -41.59 33.42
CA SER A 112 -12.30 -42.26 33.28
C SER A 112 -12.21 -43.51 32.41
N GLN A 113 -11.40 -43.52 31.36
CA GLN A 113 -11.13 -44.71 30.56
C GLN A 113 -10.46 -45.81 31.40
N ALA A 114 -9.42 -45.48 32.17
CA ALA A 114 -8.75 -46.43 33.05
C ALA A 114 -9.69 -46.99 34.14
N TYR A 115 -10.55 -46.13 34.71
CA TYR A 115 -11.58 -46.55 35.65
C TYR A 115 -12.63 -47.47 34.99
N CYS A 116 -13.03 -47.17 33.76
CA CYS A 116 -13.95 -48.00 32.99
C CYS A 116 -13.36 -49.36 32.61
N GLU A 117 -12.05 -49.44 32.34
CA GLU A 117 -11.33 -50.68 32.08
C GLU A 117 -11.19 -51.53 33.36
N ALA A 118 -10.95 -50.91 34.52
CA ALA A 118 -10.80 -51.61 35.79
C ALA A 118 -12.13 -52.12 36.39
N TYR A 119 -13.22 -51.36 36.24
CA TYR A 119 -14.52 -51.66 36.86
C TYR A 119 -15.57 -52.16 35.87
N GLY A 120 -15.23 -52.32 34.59
CA GLY A 120 -16.09 -52.91 33.57
C GLY A 120 -17.26 -52.01 33.18
N CYS A 121 -16.98 -50.88 32.53
CA CYS A 121 -18.03 -50.02 31.98
C CYS A 121 -18.50 -50.57 30.62
N ALA A 122 -19.81 -50.83 30.49
CA ALA A 122 -20.40 -51.23 29.21
C ALA A 122 -20.16 -50.15 28.15
N LYS A 123 -19.64 -50.56 26.99
CA LYS A 123 -19.25 -49.73 25.83
C LYS A 123 -20.26 -48.61 25.52
N THR A 124 -19.99 -47.40 25.96
CA THR A 124 -20.45 -46.20 25.25
C THR A 124 -19.35 -45.81 24.29
N LYS A 125 -19.58 -46.07 23.00
CA LYS A 125 -18.74 -45.64 21.89
C LYS A 125 -18.54 -44.12 21.99
N VAL A 126 -17.42 -43.69 22.56
CA VAL A 126 -16.95 -42.32 22.38
C VAL A 126 -16.42 -42.27 20.95
N SER A 127 -17.32 -41.93 20.03
CA SER A 127 -16.97 -41.58 18.66
C SER A 127 -15.99 -40.42 18.72
N LEU A 128 -14.71 -40.74 18.61
CA LEU A 128 -13.65 -39.88 18.10
C LEU A 128 -14.06 -39.38 16.72
N LEU A 129 -14.95 -38.37 16.68
CA LEU A 129 -15.11 -37.54 15.50
C LEU A 129 -13.86 -36.67 15.42
N THR A 130 -12.87 -37.23 14.74
CA THR A 130 -12.06 -36.55 13.72
C THR A 130 -12.41 -35.07 13.55
N PHE A 131 -11.69 -34.19 14.24
CA PHE A 131 -11.48 -32.83 13.77
C PHE A 131 -10.36 -32.87 12.72
N SER A 132 -10.76 -33.18 11.49
CA SER A 132 -10.01 -32.89 10.27
C SER A 132 -10.85 -31.94 9.43
N THR A 133 -10.63 -30.64 9.63
CA THR A 133 -10.69 -29.51 8.66
C THR A 133 -10.73 -28.20 9.42
#